data_AF-A0A2V6CJT2-F1
#
_entry.id   AF-A0A2V6CJT2-F1
#
_cell.length_a   1.000
_cell.length_b   1.000
_cell.length_c   1.000
_cell.angle_alpha   90.00
_cell.angle_beta   90.00
_cell.angle_gamma   90.00
#
_symmetry.space_group_name_H-M   'P 1'
#
loop_
_entity.id
_entity.type
_entity.pdbx_description
1 polymer ?
#
loop_
_entity_poly.entity_id
_entity_poly.type
_entity_poly.pdbx_seq_one_letter_code
_entity_poly.pdbx_strand_id
1 'polypeptide(L)'
;MTPGNYESKKERNHLINNPASTKKGRTMNPLTQFKKILSLPPHIAKAFVVLTALMVVPALLGDGTQHRDPGPPDVTVSGNFGRMFRNLPPFAPPTNAVRDALMELGSLGGILDANDDLAAGPVALIVDPNLSLVNRNNPTHTAGVTFFGQFLDHDMTFDLTSRLGFPTQPVRSPNARTPFFDLDSVYGGGPGANPELYEAADPIKFRVESGGQYEDLPRDPTNNAAIIGDPRNDENIMIAGLHAACLMFHNHAVELIRSQNPAITDNEAYLQARRLTLWHYQ
;
A
#
# COMPACT_ATOMS: atom_id res chain seq x y z
N MET A 1 -29.64 -31.18 -39.27
CA MET A 1 -28.36 -31.46 -39.97
C MET A 1 -27.24 -31.20 -38.99
N THR A 2 -26.56 -32.29 -38.61
CA THR A 2 -25.20 -32.44 -38.02
C THR A 2 -24.61 -31.39 -37.05
N PRO A 3 -24.22 -31.82 -35.83
CA PRO A 3 -23.44 -31.03 -34.88
C PRO A 3 -21.93 -31.08 -35.19
N GLY A 4 -21.23 -29.96 -34.99
CA GLY A 4 -19.78 -29.83 -35.17
C GLY A 4 -18.99 -30.36 -33.96
N ASN A 5 -17.92 -31.10 -34.28
CA ASN A 5 -17.08 -31.89 -33.38
C ASN A 5 -16.41 -31.09 -32.24
N TYR A 6 -16.53 -31.63 -31.02
CA TYR A 6 -15.56 -31.43 -29.94
C TYR A 6 -14.32 -32.30 -30.22
N GLU A 7 -13.16 -31.68 -30.47
CA GLU A 7 -11.87 -32.37 -30.42
C GLU A 7 -11.24 -32.20 -29.03
N SER A 8 -11.06 -33.34 -28.34
CA SER A 8 -10.29 -33.45 -27.10
C SER A 8 -8.80 -33.25 -27.38
N LYS A 9 -8.20 -32.19 -26.82
CA LYS A 9 -6.73 -32.08 -26.76
C LYS A 9 -6.21 -33.04 -25.69
N LYS A 10 -5.54 -34.10 -26.16
CA LYS A 10 -4.72 -35.02 -25.36
C LYS A 10 -3.77 -34.28 -24.42
N GLU A 11 -3.87 -34.59 -23.14
CA GLU A 11 -2.85 -34.32 -22.13
C GLU A 11 -1.53 -34.98 -22.57
N ARG A 12 -0.47 -34.17 -22.68
CA ARG A 12 0.91 -34.67 -22.78
C ARG A 12 1.48 -34.69 -21.36
N ASN A 13 1.54 -35.89 -20.77
CA ASN A 13 2.32 -36.16 -19.57
C ASN A 13 3.80 -35.88 -19.84
N HIS A 14 4.30 -34.73 -19.38
CA HIS A 14 5.73 -34.53 -19.19
C HIS A 14 6.12 -35.07 -17.81
N LEU A 15 6.68 -36.28 -17.82
CA LEU A 15 7.46 -36.83 -16.72
C LEU A 15 8.64 -35.90 -16.43
N ILE A 16 8.56 -35.12 -15.34
CA ILE A 16 9.71 -34.40 -14.79
C ILE A 16 10.48 -35.40 -13.93
N ASN A 17 11.58 -35.89 -14.46
CA ASN A 17 12.57 -36.65 -13.69
C ASN A 17 13.23 -35.70 -12.68
N ASN A 18 12.96 -35.90 -11.38
CA ASN A 18 13.68 -35.25 -10.28
C ASN A 18 15.05 -35.91 -10.10
N PRO A 19 16.20 -35.21 -10.28
CA PRO A 19 17.45 -35.70 -9.76
C PRO A 19 17.46 -35.53 -8.24
N ALA A 20 17.87 -36.58 -7.53
CA ALA A 20 18.03 -36.58 -6.07
C ALA A 20 18.92 -35.41 -5.63
N SER A 21 18.35 -34.44 -4.92
CA SER A 21 19.08 -33.34 -4.29
C SER A 21 19.82 -33.86 -3.07
N THR A 22 21.14 -33.99 -3.20
CA THR A 22 22.06 -34.10 -2.07
C THR A 22 21.92 -32.85 -1.20
N LYS A 23 21.40 -33.00 0.03
CA LYS A 23 21.42 -31.97 1.07
C LYS A 23 22.86 -31.61 1.43
N LYS A 24 23.46 -30.68 0.70
CA LYS A 24 24.67 -29.98 1.12
C LYS A 24 24.23 -28.86 2.06
N GLY A 25 24.66 -28.91 3.31
CA GLY A 25 24.34 -27.90 4.32
C GLY A 25 24.69 -26.51 3.79
N ARG A 26 23.67 -25.69 3.53
CA ARG A 26 23.84 -24.31 3.10
C ARG A 26 24.26 -23.52 4.33
N THR A 27 25.51 -23.07 4.36
CA THR A 27 25.99 -22.13 5.37
C THR A 27 25.24 -20.82 5.19
N MET A 28 24.37 -20.48 6.15
CA MET A 28 23.64 -19.21 6.18
C MET A 28 24.64 -18.03 6.20
N ASN A 29 24.25 -16.92 5.57
CA ASN A 29 25.00 -15.68 5.70
C ASN A 29 25.11 -15.31 7.21
N PRO A 30 26.26 -14.85 7.71
CA PRO A 30 26.41 -14.44 9.11
C PRO A 30 25.33 -13.45 9.59
N LEU A 31 24.78 -12.65 8.68
CA LEU A 31 23.70 -11.69 8.97
C LEU A 31 22.32 -12.32 9.19
N THR A 32 22.10 -13.58 8.76
CA THR A 32 20.82 -14.30 8.87
C THR A 32 20.69 -15.14 10.15
N GLN A 33 21.69 -15.17 11.03
CA GLN A 33 21.76 -16.06 12.21
C GLN A 33 20.85 -15.67 13.41
N PHE A 34 19.60 -15.26 13.19
CA PHE A 34 18.67 -14.88 14.26
C PHE A 34 17.67 -15.97 14.71
N LYS A 35 17.96 -17.26 14.50
CA LYS A 35 17.09 -18.34 15.01
C LYS A 35 17.87 -19.48 15.66
N LYS A 36 18.08 -19.39 16.98
CA LYS A 36 18.16 -20.56 17.88
C LYS A 36 18.06 -20.27 19.39
N ILE A 37 17.42 -19.17 19.82
CA ILE A 37 17.11 -18.98 21.25
C ILE A 37 15.69 -18.43 21.37
N LEU A 38 14.70 -19.32 21.50
CA LEU A 38 13.46 -18.98 22.21
C LEU A 38 12.84 -20.25 22.80
N SER A 39 13.40 -20.69 23.91
CA SER A 39 12.64 -21.39 24.95
C SER A 39 13.28 -21.08 26.30
N LEU A 40 12.88 -19.99 26.94
CA LEU A 40 13.20 -19.70 28.34
C LEU A 40 11.92 -19.27 29.07
N PRO A 41 11.68 -19.76 30.31
CA PRO A 41 10.44 -19.50 31.05
C PRO A 41 10.33 -18.03 31.52
N PRO A 42 9.15 -17.57 31.94
CA PRO A 42 8.83 -16.15 32.07
C PRO A 42 9.31 -15.57 33.40
N HIS A 43 10.61 -15.65 33.71
CA HIS A 43 11.21 -14.85 34.78
C HIS A 43 12.67 -14.56 34.39
N ILE A 44 12.92 -13.44 33.71
CA ILE A 44 14.12 -12.57 33.77
C ILE A 44 13.81 -11.40 32.82
N ALA A 45 13.01 -10.46 33.32
CA ALA A 45 12.99 -9.10 32.82
C ALA A 45 13.87 -8.30 33.77
N LYS A 46 15.16 -8.15 33.43
CA LYS A 46 16.12 -7.12 33.88
C LYS A 46 17.54 -7.55 33.50
N ALA A 47 18.33 -6.57 33.04
CA ALA A 47 19.75 -6.61 32.66
C ALA A 47 20.06 -7.13 31.24
N PHE A 48 20.39 -6.21 30.32
CA PHE A 48 21.73 -6.15 29.75
C PHE A 48 22.01 -4.73 29.22
N VAL A 49 22.90 -4.06 29.96
CA VAL A 49 23.51 -2.77 29.68
C VAL A 49 25.02 -3.07 29.56
N VAL A 50 25.65 -2.49 28.53
CA VAL A 50 27.09 -2.17 28.38
C VAL A 50 28.07 -3.15 27.70
N LEU A 51 28.93 -2.51 26.86
CA LEU A 51 30.27 -2.82 26.32
C LEU A 51 30.32 -3.63 25.01
N THR A 52 31.03 -3.21 23.95
CA THR A 52 32.36 -2.58 23.88
C THR A 52 32.56 -1.66 22.68
N ALA A 53 33.20 -0.52 22.94
CA ALA A 53 33.88 0.33 21.96
C ALA A 53 35.19 -0.32 21.49
N LEU A 54 35.54 -0.17 20.21
CA LEU A 54 36.93 -0.29 19.75
C LEU A 54 37.22 0.80 18.71
N MET A 55 38.37 1.45 18.91
CA MET A 55 38.86 2.64 18.23
C MET A 55 39.23 2.39 16.76
N VAL A 56 38.97 3.37 15.89
CA VAL A 56 39.72 3.57 14.65
C VAL A 56 40.09 5.05 14.53
N VAL A 57 41.40 5.30 14.40
CA VAL A 57 42.09 6.58 14.27
C VAL A 57 41.82 7.19 12.88
N PRO A 58 41.67 8.51 12.71
CA PRO A 58 41.47 9.11 11.39
C PRO A 58 42.80 9.25 10.64
N ALA A 59 42.88 8.69 9.43
CA ALA A 59 43.93 9.00 8.47
C ALA A 59 43.53 10.26 7.68
N LEU A 60 44.30 11.33 7.86
CA LEU A 60 44.35 12.47 6.95
C LEU A 60 45.13 12.07 5.69
N LEU A 61 44.54 12.27 4.51
CA LEU A 61 45.13 12.76 3.25
C LEU A 61 44.21 12.44 2.06
N GLY A 62 43.91 13.47 1.24
CA GLY A 62 43.35 13.28 -0.11
C GLY A 62 42.23 14.26 -0.46
N ASP A 63 42.60 15.42 -0.97
CA ASP A 63 41.70 16.40 -1.60
C ASP A 63 41.06 15.78 -2.85
N GLY A 64 39.74 15.59 -2.77
CA GLY A 64 38.89 15.13 -3.84
C GLY A 64 37.52 15.68 -3.53
N THR A 65 37.04 16.59 -4.37
CA THR A 65 35.80 17.36 -4.23
C THR A 65 34.66 16.55 -3.63
N GLN A 66 34.53 16.60 -2.30
CA GLN A 66 33.32 16.19 -1.63
C GLN A 66 32.27 17.21 -2.07
N HIS A 67 31.28 16.74 -2.82
CA HIS A 67 29.99 17.39 -2.85
C HIS A 67 29.62 17.61 -1.37
N ARG A 68 29.77 18.85 -0.90
CA ARG A 68 29.31 19.24 0.42
C ARG A 68 27.83 18.88 0.44
N ASP A 69 27.49 17.87 1.22
CA ASP A 69 26.12 17.51 1.48
C ASP A 69 25.48 18.77 2.09
N PRO A 70 24.56 19.46 1.38
CA PRO A 70 23.87 20.57 1.99
C PRO A 70 23.12 19.95 3.16
N GLY A 71 23.28 20.52 4.37
CA GLY A 71 22.59 20.03 5.56
C GLY A 71 21.10 19.78 5.29
N PRO A 72 20.43 18.95 6.10
CA PRO A 72 19.07 18.50 5.81
C PRO A 72 18.17 19.69 5.47
N PRO A 73 17.47 19.67 4.32
CA PRO A 73 16.62 20.77 3.91
C PRO A 73 15.61 21.10 5.00
N ASP A 74 15.36 22.40 5.11
CA ASP A 74 14.51 23.04 6.10
C ASP A 74 13.11 22.38 6.15
N VAL A 75 12.52 22.31 7.34
CA VAL A 75 11.15 21.83 7.62
C VAL A 75 10.07 22.70 6.95
N THR A 76 10.47 23.69 6.17
CA THR A 76 9.64 24.67 5.47
C THR A 76 9.39 24.33 4.00
N VAL A 77 9.95 23.24 3.45
CA VAL A 77 9.50 22.74 2.13
C VAL A 77 8.16 22.02 2.31
N SER A 78 7.13 22.81 2.61
CA SER A 78 5.74 22.38 2.70
C SER A 78 5.40 21.56 1.45
N GLY A 79 5.01 20.30 1.65
CA GLY A 79 4.57 19.43 0.56
C GLY A 79 5.64 18.52 -0.06
N ASN A 80 6.83 18.35 0.51
CA ASN A 80 7.78 17.30 0.06
C ASN A 80 7.85 16.10 1.01
N PHE A 81 8.21 14.93 0.50
CA PHE A 81 8.48 13.75 1.30
C PHE A 81 9.73 13.94 2.19
N GLY A 82 9.80 13.20 3.30
CA GLY A 82 10.90 13.32 4.25
C GLY A 82 11.10 12.08 5.11
N ARG A 83 12.14 12.11 5.95
CA ARG A 83 12.38 11.07 6.95
C ARG A 83 11.87 11.55 8.31
N MET A 84 11.11 10.70 9.00
CA MET A 84 10.66 10.94 10.37
C MET A 84 11.86 11.04 11.33
N PHE A 85 12.84 10.15 11.20
CA PHE A 85 14.07 10.14 12.01
C PHE A 85 15.30 10.51 11.17
N ARG A 86 15.46 11.81 10.88
CA ARG A 86 16.49 12.32 9.94
C ARG A 86 17.94 11.97 10.31
N ASN A 87 18.21 11.87 11.60
CA ASN A 87 19.57 11.66 12.13
C ASN A 87 19.85 10.20 12.47
N LEU A 88 18.88 9.30 12.29
CA LEU A 88 19.08 7.88 12.58
C LEU A 88 19.80 7.22 11.38
N PRO A 89 20.98 6.62 11.59
CA PRO A 89 21.66 5.91 10.51
C PRO A 89 20.79 4.73 10.02
N PRO A 90 20.95 4.32 8.75
CA PRO A 90 20.29 3.12 8.25
C PRO A 90 20.74 1.91 9.05
N PHE A 91 19.86 0.92 9.19
CA PHE A 91 20.17 -0.34 9.88
C PHE A 91 21.44 -1.03 9.33
N ALA A 92 21.61 -1.02 8.00
CA ALA A 92 22.80 -1.55 7.33
C ALA A 92 23.09 -0.81 6.01
N PRO A 93 24.36 -0.74 5.56
CA PRO A 93 24.70 -0.22 4.24
C PRO A 93 24.20 -1.15 3.12
N PRO A 94 23.79 -0.62 1.94
CA PRO A 94 23.20 -1.40 0.86
C PRO A 94 24.27 -2.18 0.06
N THR A 95 24.93 -3.13 0.71
CA THR A 95 25.95 -3.99 0.10
C THR A 95 25.34 -5.21 -0.59
N ASN A 96 26.09 -5.87 -1.48
CA ASN A 96 25.66 -7.13 -2.09
C ASN A 96 25.37 -8.20 -1.01
N ALA A 97 26.16 -8.26 0.06
CA ALA A 97 25.92 -9.21 1.15
C ALA A 97 24.58 -8.98 1.87
N VAL A 98 24.18 -7.71 2.07
CA VAL A 98 22.86 -7.38 2.64
C VAL A 98 21.74 -7.71 1.65
N ARG A 99 21.93 -7.41 0.36
CA ARG A 99 20.97 -7.79 -0.69
C ARG A 99 20.76 -9.31 -0.73
N ASP A 100 21.84 -10.08 -0.72
CA ASP A 100 21.78 -11.54 -0.75
C ASP A 100 21.10 -12.11 0.49
N ALA A 101 21.33 -11.51 1.67
CA ALA A 101 20.63 -11.87 2.90
C ALA A 101 19.12 -11.59 2.80
N LEU A 102 18.72 -10.43 2.26
CA LEU A 102 17.30 -10.10 2.03
C LEU A 102 16.64 -11.08 1.06
N MET A 103 17.35 -11.48 -0.01
CA MET A 103 16.86 -12.51 -0.94
C MET A 103 16.74 -13.88 -0.28
N GLU A 104 17.66 -14.24 0.63
CA GLU A 104 17.56 -15.47 1.42
C GLU A 104 16.33 -15.47 2.34
N LEU A 105 16.06 -14.35 3.01
CA LEU A 105 14.90 -14.20 3.91
C LEU A 105 13.57 -14.45 3.19
N GLY A 106 13.42 -13.92 1.97
CA GLY A 106 12.22 -14.05 1.13
C GLY A 106 12.22 -15.22 0.15
N SER A 107 13.20 -16.13 0.23
CA SER A 107 13.24 -17.31 -0.63
C SER A 107 12.14 -18.31 -0.26
N LEU A 108 11.76 -19.19 -1.19
CA LEU A 108 10.84 -20.31 -0.91
C LEU A 108 11.43 -21.19 0.21
N GLY A 109 10.64 -21.45 1.25
CA GLY A 109 11.07 -22.10 2.50
C GLY A 109 11.92 -21.22 3.42
N GLY A 110 12.09 -19.95 3.09
CA GLY A 110 12.79 -18.94 3.88
C GLY A 110 11.99 -18.51 5.11
N ILE A 111 12.54 -17.59 5.91
CA ILE A 111 11.90 -17.19 7.18
C ILE A 111 10.62 -16.38 6.97
N LEU A 112 10.50 -15.68 5.84
CA LEU A 112 9.32 -14.91 5.48
C LEU A 112 8.30 -15.74 4.67
N ASP A 113 8.63 -16.99 4.33
CA ASP A 113 7.66 -17.89 3.74
C ASP A 113 6.63 -18.30 4.81
N ALA A 114 5.35 -18.02 4.55
CA ALA A 114 4.26 -18.41 5.44
C ALA A 114 4.19 -19.93 5.61
N ASN A 115 4.66 -20.68 4.60
CA ASN A 115 4.63 -22.15 4.56
C ASN A 115 3.20 -22.69 4.75
N ASP A 116 2.22 -21.96 4.20
CA ASP A 116 0.81 -22.34 4.17
C ASP A 116 0.61 -23.53 3.22
N ASP A 117 -0.37 -24.38 3.51
CA ASP A 117 -0.75 -25.48 2.61
C ASP A 117 -1.57 -24.93 1.44
N LEU A 118 -0.88 -24.50 0.38
CA LEU A 118 -1.51 -23.95 -0.82
C LEU A 118 -2.46 -24.94 -1.52
N ALA A 119 -2.34 -26.25 -1.26
CA ALA A 119 -3.26 -27.25 -1.81
C ALA A 119 -4.66 -27.17 -1.20
N ALA A 120 -4.81 -26.58 -0.02
CA ALA A 120 -6.12 -26.34 0.61
C ALA A 120 -6.97 -25.32 -0.18
N GLY A 121 -6.34 -24.50 -1.01
CA GLY A 121 -7.00 -23.48 -1.83
C GLY A 121 -7.29 -22.19 -1.07
N PRO A 122 -7.51 -21.08 -1.80
CA PRO A 122 -7.50 -19.73 -1.23
C PRO A 122 -8.64 -19.48 -0.23
N VAL A 123 -9.82 -20.07 -0.45
CA VAL A 123 -10.96 -19.88 0.45
C VAL A 123 -10.68 -20.53 1.81
N ALA A 124 -10.22 -21.78 1.83
CA ALA A 124 -9.92 -22.49 3.07
C ALA A 124 -8.82 -21.80 3.88
N LEU A 125 -7.76 -21.34 3.19
CA LEU A 125 -6.67 -20.58 3.82
C LEU A 125 -7.11 -19.26 4.47
N ILE A 126 -8.26 -18.71 4.07
CA ILE A 126 -8.85 -17.50 4.67
C ILE A 126 -9.78 -17.85 5.84
N VAL A 127 -10.63 -18.86 5.68
CA VAL A 127 -11.75 -19.11 6.61
C VAL A 127 -11.46 -20.18 7.67
N ASP A 128 -10.48 -21.05 7.46
CA ASP A 128 -10.11 -22.09 8.43
C ASP A 128 -8.83 -21.69 9.20
N PRO A 129 -8.96 -21.22 10.46
CA PRO A 129 -7.81 -20.79 11.24
C PRO A 129 -6.82 -21.93 11.57
N ASN A 130 -7.22 -23.21 11.42
CA ASN A 130 -6.31 -24.34 11.60
C ASN A 130 -5.25 -24.43 10.50
N LEU A 131 -5.48 -23.79 9.36
CA LEU A 131 -4.52 -23.73 8.26
C LEU A 131 -3.50 -22.58 8.43
N SER A 132 -3.71 -21.67 9.38
CA SER A 132 -2.87 -20.48 9.61
C SER A 132 -2.10 -20.55 10.94
N LEU A 133 -1.75 -21.74 11.44
CA LEU A 133 -1.13 -21.90 12.77
C LEU A 133 0.31 -21.34 12.87
N VAL A 134 1.03 -21.37 11.74
CA VAL A 134 2.40 -20.84 11.61
C VAL A 134 2.39 -19.35 11.28
N ASN A 135 1.55 -18.95 10.31
CA ASN A 135 1.32 -17.55 9.94
C ASN A 135 -0.05 -17.07 10.48
N ARG A 136 -0.09 -16.78 11.78
CA ARG A 136 -1.35 -16.50 12.47
C ARG A 136 -1.98 -15.19 12.00
N ASN A 137 -3.26 -15.28 11.63
CA ASN A 137 -4.11 -14.11 11.42
C ASN A 137 -4.20 -13.26 12.69
N ASN A 138 -4.33 -11.95 12.51
CA ASN A 138 -4.65 -11.05 13.60
C ASN A 138 -6.16 -11.12 13.89
N PRO A 139 -6.60 -11.57 15.08
CA PRO A 139 -8.02 -11.76 15.38
C PRO A 139 -8.81 -10.45 15.48
N THR A 140 -8.15 -9.30 15.63
CA THR A 140 -8.83 -8.00 15.75
C THR A 140 -8.81 -7.20 14.46
N HIS A 141 -7.99 -7.56 13.47
CA HIS A 141 -7.91 -6.85 12.19
C HIS A 141 -8.27 -7.80 11.04
N THR A 142 -9.36 -7.50 10.36
CA THR A 142 -9.74 -8.19 9.14
C THR A 142 -8.82 -7.78 7.98
N ALA A 143 -8.80 -8.57 6.90
CA ALA A 143 -8.06 -8.21 5.68
C ALA A 143 -8.52 -6.87 5.08
N GLY A 144 -9.74 -6.40 5.40
CA GLY A 144 -10.25 -5.10 4.99
C GLY A 144 -9.38 -3.92 5.46
N VAL A 145 -8.70 -4.05 6.60
CA VAL A 145 -7.81 -3.00 7.14
C VAL A 145 -6.64 -2.69 6.20
N THR A 146 -6.17 -3.68 5.43
CA THR A 146 -5.12 -3.48 4.43
C THR A 146 -5.58 -2.54 3.32
N PHE A 147 -6.78 -2.75 2.80
CA PHE A 147 -7.34 -1.91 1.75
C PHE A 147 -7.72 -0.52 2.27
N PHE A 148 -8.26 -0.44 3.49
CA PHE A 148 -8.49 0.86 4.11
C PHE A 148 -7.18 1.65 4.28
N GLY A 149 -6.10 1.00 4.75
CA GLY A 149 -4.79 1.64 4.86
C GLY A 149 -4.23 2.13 3.52
N GLN A 150 -4.46 1.39 2.43
CA GLN A 150 -4.09 1.83 1.09
C GLN A 150 -4.92 3.05 0.63
N PHE A 151 -6.23 3.05 0.88
CA PHE A 151 -7.10 4.19 0.58
C PHE A 151 -6.65 5.46 1.34
N LEU A 152 -6.32 5.33 2.63
CA LEU A 152 -5.74 6.42 3.42
C LEU A 152 -4.42 6.93 2.83
N ASP A 153 -3.53 6.03 2.38
CA ASP A 153 -2.26 6.41 1.77
C ASP A 153 -2.47 7.20 0.47
N HIS A 154 -3.43 6.79 -0.37
CA HIS A 154 -3.76 7.51 -1.60
C HIS A 154 -4.29 8.92 -1.34
N ASP A 155 -4.95 9.13 -0.20
CA ASP A 155 -5.46 10.43 0.20
C ASP A 155 -4.35 11.39 0.63
N MET A 156 -3.36 10.90 1.36
CA MET A 156 -2.36 11.77 1.99
C MET A 156 -1.02 11.83 1.25
N THR A 157 -0.72 10.87 0.35
CA THR A 157 0.57 10.82 -0.36
C THR A 157 0.44 10.51 -1.84
N PHE A 158 1.26 11.16 -2.67
CA PHE A 158 1.52 10.77 -4.06
C PHE A 158 2.86 11.30 -4.57
N ASP A 159 3.78 10.40 -4.91
CA ASP A 159 5.02 10.73 -5.62
C ASP A 159 4.88 10.45 -7.13
N LEU A 160 4.93 11.50 -7.94
CA LEU A 160 4.87 11.43 -9.41
C LEU A 160 6.26 11.48 -10.08
N THR A 161 7.33 11.64 -9.31
CA THR A 161 8.66 12.04 -9.82
C THR A 161 9.73 10.97 -9.64
N SER A 162 9.59 10.12 -8.61
CA SER A 162 10.55 9.05 -8.34
C SER A 162 10.48 7.93 -9.38
N ARG A 163 11.64 7.31 -9.64
CA ARG A 163 11.75 6.16 -10.54
C ARG A 163 11.97 4.89 -9.72
N LEU A 164 11.17 3.88 -10.01
CA LEU A 164 11.30 2.58 -9.37
C LEU A 164 12.71 2.00 -9.60
N GLY A 165 13.33 1.50 -8.52
CA GLY A 165 14.67 0.91 -8.56
C GLY A 165 15.83 1.91 -8.53
N PHE A 166 15.57 3.22 -8.52
CA PHE A 166 16.59 4.25 -8.41
C PHE A 166 16.54 4.93 -7.03
N PRO A 167 17.68 5.07 -6.33
CA PRO A 167 17.70 5.81 -5.08
C PRO A 167 17.35 7.29 -5.29
N THR A 168 16.18 7.70 -4.77
CA THR A 168 15.76 9.10 -4.73
C THR A 168 15.90 9.64 -3.31
N GLN A 169 16.45 10.86 -3.16
CA GLN A 169 16.43 11.55 -1.89
C GLN A 169 15.01 12.02 -1.59
N PRO A 170 14.34 11.57 -0.49
CA PRO A 170 12.91 11.85 -0.26
C PRO A 170 12.57 13.34 -0.28
N VAL A 171 13.46 14.17 0.25
CA VAL A 171 13.32 15.63 0.32
C VAL A 171 13.26 16.33 -1.04
N ARG A 172 13.62 15.64 -2.12
CA ARG A 172 13.54 16.13 -3.50
C ARG A 172 12.26 15.68 -4.21
N SER A 173 11.46 14.85 -3.56
CA SER A 173 10.19 14.36 -4.10
C SER A 173 9.04 15.20 -3.54
N PRO A 174 8.33 15.97 -4.39
CA PRO A 174 7.11 16.64 -3.98
C PRO A 174 5.97 15.62 -3.81
N ASN A 175 5.17 15.84 -2.77
CA ASN A 175 3.88 15.20 -2.59
C ASN A 175 2.86 15.93 -3.46
N ALA A 176 2.27 15.23 -4.43
CA ALA A 176 1.22 15.78 -5.28
C ALA A 176 -0.17 15.79 -4.62
N ARG A 177 -0.25 15.32 -3.37
CA ARG A 177 -1.46 15.33 -2.52
C ARG A 177 -1.31 16.31 -1.37
N THR A 178 -2.43 16.66 -0.73
CA THR A 178 -2.37 17.30 0.58
C THR A 178 -2.05 16.26 1.66
N PRO A 179 -1.18 16.55 2.63
CA PRO A 179 -0.85 15.61 3.70
C PRO A 179 -1.92 15.62 4.82
N PHE A 180 -3.21 15.62 4.45
CA PHE A 180 -4.36 15.64 5.35
C PHE A 180 -5.39 14.58 4.95
N PHE A 181 -6.27 14.21 5.87
CA PHE A 181 -7.43 13.36 5.59
C PHE A 181 -8.59 14.21 5.06
N ASP A 182 -8.44 14.78 3.87
CA ASP A 182 -9.39 15.74 3.28
C ASP A 182 -10.06 15.24 1.99
N LEU A 183 -9.89 13.95 1.68
CA LEU A 183 -10.46 13.27 0.53
C LEU A 183 -10.13 13.99 -0.79
N ASP A 184 -8.97 14.67 -0.91
CA ASP A 184 -8.57 15.28 -2.19
C ASP A 184 -8.46 14.24 -3.33
N SER A 185 -8.24 12.97 -2.96
CA SER A 185 -8.20 11.81 -3.85
C SER A 185 -9.58 11.43 -4.41
N VAL A 186 -10.65 11.92 -3.77
CA VAL A 186 -12.05 11.74 -4.20
C VAL A 186 -12.59 13.03 -4.82
N TYR A 187 -12.44 14.16 -4.13
CA TYR A 187 -12.98 15.45 -4.55
C TYR A 187 -12.18 16.10 -5.69
N GLY A 188 -10.92 15.71 -5.91
CA GLY A 188 -10.04 16.42 -6.84
C GLY A 188 -10.00 17.91 -6.50
N GLY A 189 -10.11 18.77 -7.51
CA GLY A 189 -10.28 20.21 -7.36
C GLY A 189 -11.74 20.68 -7.13
N GLY A 190 -12.69 19.76 -6.96
CA GLY A 190 -14.12 20.05 -6.79
C GLY A 190 -14.87 20.36 -8.10
N PRO A 191 -16.18 20.66 -8.05
CA PRO A 191 -17.03 20.84 -9.23
C PRO A 191 -16.56 21.88 -10.25
N GLY A 192 -15.87 22.92 -9.78
CA GLY A 192 -15.38 23.98 -10.66
C GLY A 192 -14.10 23.63 -11.42
N ALA A 193 -13.23 22.80 -10.83
CA ALA A 193 -11.93 22.46 -11.42
C ALA A 193 -11.94 21.09 -12.12
N ASN A 194 -12.73 20.15 -11.61
CA ASN A 194 -12.90 18.79 -12.16
C ASN A 194 -14.40 18.47 -12.35
N PRO A 195 -15.13 19.24 -13.18
CA PRO A 195 -16.57 19.02 -13.40
C PRO A 195 -16.90 17.62 -13.95
N GLU A 196 -15.96 16.95 -14.61
CA GLU A 196 -16.10 15.59 -15.14
C GLU A 196 -16.37 14.50 -14.08
N LEU A 197 -16.05 14.79 -12.82
CA LEU A 197 -16.33 13.91 -11.67
C LEU A 197 -17.79 14.01 -11.19
N TYR A 198 -18.51 15.06 -11.60
CA TYR A 198 -19.84 15.40 -11.08
C TYR A 198 -20.93 15.25 -12.13
N GLU A 199 -22.17 15.10 -11.66
CA GLU A 199 -23.34 14.94 -12.52
C GLU A 199 -23.67 16.24 -13.25
N ALA A 200 -23.88 16.16 -14.57
CA ALA A 200 -24.20 17.35 -15.37
C ALA A 200 -25.52 18.02 -14.96
N ALA A 201 -26.48 17.21 -14.47
CA ALA A 201 -27.78 17.69 -14.02
C ALA A 201 -27.78 18.23 -12.58
N ASP A 202 -26.81 17.82 -11.76
CA ASP A 202 -26.65 18.26 -10.36
C ASP A 202 -25.15 18.32 -10.03
N PRO A 203 -24.46 19.42 -10.39
CA PRO A 203 -23.00 19.47 -10.43
C PRO A 203 -22.32 19.46 -9.05
N ILE A 204 -23.10 19.34 -7.97
CA ILE A 204 -22.56 19.16 -6.62
C ILE A 204 -22.68 17.70 -6.13
N LYS A 205 -23.28 16.81 -6.92
CA LYS A 205 -23.29 15.36 -6.70
C LYS A 205 -22.29 14.69 -7.63
N PHE A 206 -21.56 13.71 -7.12
CA PHE A 206 -20.66 12.88 -7.91
C PHE A 206 -21.42 11.99 -8.86
N ARG A 207 -20.79 11.71 -10.00
CA ARG A 207 -21.19 10.60 -10.85
C ARG A 207 -20.95 9.29 -10.11
N VAL A 208 -21.90 8.38 -10.21
CA VAL A 208 -21.77 6.99 -9.74
C VAL A 208 -22.39 6.11 -10.82
N GLU A 209 -21.69 5.05 -11.20
CA GLU A 209 -22.23 4.08 -12.15
C GLU A 209 -22.71 2.83 -11.43
N SER A 210 -23.62 2.11 -12.07
CA SER A 210 -24.04 0.79 -11.62
C SER A 210 -24.53 0.00 -12.82
N GLY A 211 -23.94 -1.17 -13.03
CA GLY A 211 -24.29 -2.10 -14.11
C GLY A 211 -24.17 -3.57 -13.70
N GLY A 212 -23.99 -3.83 -12.40
CA GLY A 212 -23.71 -5.15 -11.83
C GLY A 212 -24.39 -5.36 -10.48
N GLN A 213 -23.83 -6.26 -9.67
CA GLN A 213 -24.37 -6.57 -8.34
C GLN A 213 -24.20 -5.42 -7.33
N TYR A 214 -23.22 -4.55 -7.55
CA TYR A 214 -22.87 -3.43 -6.68
C TYR A 214 -22.65 -2.16 -7.51
N GLU A 215 -22.70 -1.01 -6.86
CA GLU A 215 -22.27 0.28 -7.41
C GLU A 215 -20.79 0.25 -7.77
N ASP A 216 -20.44 0.99 -8.83
CA ASP A 216 -19.08 1.09 -9.36
C ASP A 216 -18.74 2.56 -9.65
N LEU A 217 -17.46 2.78 -9.90
CA LEU A 217 -16.94 4.07 -10.32
C LEU A 217 -17.44 4.41 -11.73
N PRO A 218 -17.62 5.69 -12.07
CA PRO A 218 -17.89 6.09 -13.45
C PRO A 218 -16.75 5.67 -14.36
N ARG A 219 -17.03 5.05 -15.52
CA ARG A 219 -15.98 4.55 -16.42
C ARG A 219 -16.08 5.19 -17.79
N ASP A 220 -14.91 5.40 -18.42
CA ASP A 220 -14.86 5.75 -19.83
C ASP A 220 -15.36 4.54 -20.66
N PRO A 221 -16.38 4.71 -21.51
CA PRO A 221 -16.98 3.59 -22.25
C PRO A 221 -16.05 2.98 -23.32
N THR A 222 -14.95 3.64 -23.65
CA THR A 222 -14.00 3.22 -24.69
C THR A 222 -12.89 2.34 -24.12
N ASN A 223 -12.34 2.71 -22.97
CA ASN A 223 -11.17 2.04 -22.39
C ASN A 223 -11.40 1.49 -20.97
N ASN A 224 -12.60 1.69 -20.40
CA ASN A 224 -13.02 1.24 -19.07
C ASN A 224 -12.23 1.83 -17.90
N ALA A 225 -11.45 2.89 -18.13
CA ALA A 225 -10.73 3.60 -17.07
C ALA A 225 -11.72 4.36 -16.18
N ALA A 226 -11.52 4.28 -14.86
CA ALA A 226 -12.32 5.06 -13.92
C ALA A 226 -12.08 6.57 -14.10
N ILE A 227 -13.17 7.33 -14.06
CA ILE A 227 -13.20 8.80 -14.11
C ILE A 227 -13.32 9.29 -12.67
N ILE A 228 -12.18 9.35 -11.98
CA ILE A 228 -12.06 9.62 -10.54
C ILE A 228 -10.90 10.58 -10.25
N GLY A 229 -10.89 11.20 -9.06
CA GLY A 229 -9.88 12.19 -8.68
C GLY A 229 -8.46 11.63 -8.51
N ASP A 230 -8.31 10.41 -7.99
CA ASP A 230 -7.04 9.66 -7.95
C ASP A 230 -7.19 8.34 -8.69
N PRO A 231 -6.49 8.12 -9.82
CA PRO A 231 -6.60 6.87 -10.56
C PRO A 231 -6.11 5.65 -9.78
N ARG A 232 -5.28 5.82 -8.73
CA ARG A 232 -4.86 4.71 -7.86
C ARG A 232 -6.04 4.11 -7.08
N ASN A 233 -7.14 4.83 -6.95
CA ASN A 233 -8.35 4.31 -6.33
C ASN A 233 -9.14 3.31 -7.19
N ASP A 234 -8.65 2.94 -8.38
CA ASP A 234 -9.18 1.84 -9.23
C ASP A 234 -8.19 0.65 -9.34
N GLU A 235 -7.15 0.57 -8.50
CA GLU A 235 -6.14 -0.52 -8.56
C GLU A 235 -6.72 -1.91 -8.26
N ASN A 236 -7.73 -1.97 -7.38
CA ASN A 236 -8.43 -3.21 -7.07
C ASN A 236 -9.87 -2.92 -6.61
N ILE A 237 -10.72 -3.95 -6.69
CA ILE A 237 -12.16 -3.84 -6.42
C ILE A 237 -12.49 -3.33 -5.01
N MET A 238 -11.66 -3.61 -4.01
CA MET A 238 -11.91 -3.17 -2.63
C MET A 238 -11.70 -1.66 -2.50
N ILE A 239 -10.66 -1.12 -3.13
CA ILE A 239 -10.39 0.32 -3.15
C ILE A 239 -11.41 1.06 -4.00
N ALA A 240 -11.76 0.52 -5.17
CA ALA A 240 -12.81 1.07 -6.01
C ALA A 240 -14.16 1.13 -5.27
N GLY A 241 -14.50 0.08 -4.53
CA GLY A 241 -15.70 0.06 -3.69
C GLY A 241 -15.67 1.07 -2.54
N LEU A 242 -14.54 1.25 -1.86
CA LEU A 242 -14.38 2.29 -0.83
C LEU A 242 -14.55 3.70 -1.42
N HIS A 243 -13.97 3.94 -2.59
CA HIS A 243 -14.12 5.21 -3.30
C HIS A 243 -15.59 5.45 -3.69
N ALA A 244 -16.26 4.45 -4.31
CA ALA A 244 -17.67 4.54 -4.66
C ALA A 244 -18.56 4.82 -3.44
N ALA A 245 -18.27 4.19 -2.30
CA ALA A 245 -18.97 4.46 -1.05
C ALA A 245 -18.83 5.93 -0.59
N CYS A 246 -17.66 6.55 -0.75
CA CYS A 246 -17.48 7.98 -0.48
C CYS A 246 -18.29 8.86 -1.43
N LEU A 247 -18.35 8.52 -2.73
CA LEU A 247 -19.17 9.24 -3.72
C LEU A 247 -20.66 9.20 -3.33
N MET A 248 -21.16 8.00 -3.03
CA MET A 248 -22.55 7.79 -2.60
C MET A 248 -22.85 8.50 -1.28
N PHE A 249 -21.94 8.44 -0.30
CA PHE A 249 -22.11 9.12 0.97
C PHE A 249 -22.26 10.64 0.77
N HIS A 250 -21.39 11.25 -0.04
CA HIS A 250 -21.49 12.68 -0.35
C HIS A 250 -22.81 13.02 -1.05
N ASN A 251 -23.23 12.20 -2.01
CA ASN A 251 -24.51 12.41 -2.72
C ASN A 251 -25.71 12.38 -1.76
N HIS A 252 -25.71 11.44 -0.82
CA HIS A 252 -26.74 11.40 0.23
C HIS A 252 -26.62 12.54 1.24
N ALA A 253 -25.40 13.00 1.56
CA ALA A 253 -25.20 14.18 2.39
C ALA A 253 -25.79 15.43 1.74
N VAL A 254 -25.60 15.62 0.43
CA VAL A 254 -26.23 16.70 -0.35
C VAL A 254 -27.76 16.65 -0.24
N GLU A 255 -28.35 15.46 -0.39
CA GLU A 255 -29.80 15.27 -0.26
C GLU A 255 -30.29 15.61 1.15
N LEU A 256 -29.61 15.10 2.16
CA LEU A 256 -29.93 15.36 3.57
C LEU A 256 -29.92 16.86 3.87
N ILE A 257 -28.86 17.57 3.45
CA ILE A 257 -28.70 19.01 3.72
C ILE A 257 -29.78 19.83 3.01
N ARG A 258 -30.06 19.55 1.73
CA ARG A 258 -31.16 20.21 1.00
C ARG A 258 -32.52 19.92 1.62
N SER A 259 -32.75 18.70 2.12
CA SER A 259 -34.02 18.34 2.78
C SER A 259 -34.24 19.10 4.09
N GLN A 260 -33.17 19.38 4.84
CA GLN A 260 -33.22 20.12 6.10
C GLN A 260 -33.23 21.63 5.89
N ASN A 261 -32.68 22.11 4.78
CA ASN A 261 -32.66 23.53 4.42
C ASN A 261 -33.04 23.73 2.94
N PRO A 262 -34.35 23.77 2.60
CA PRO A 262 -34.80 23.85 1.20
C PRO A 262 -34.39 25.12 0.46
N ALA A 263 -33.98 26.18 1.16
CA ALA A 263 -33.55 27.45 0.57
C ALA A 263 -32.03 27.58 0.45
N ILE A 264 -31.26 26.55 0.83
CA ILE A 264 -29.80 26.57 0.76
C ILE A 264 -29.32 26.70 -0.68
N THR A 265 -28.25 27.46 -0.89
CA THR A 265 -27.59 27.51 -2.20
C THR A 265 -26.79 26.23 -2.47
N ASP A 266 -26.60 25.86 -3.74
CA ASP A 266 -25.82 24.67 -4.09
C ASP A 266 -24.39 24.72 -3.57
N ASN A 267 -23.76 25.90 -3.58
CA ASN A 267 -22.41 26.08 -3.06
C ASN A 267 -22.34 25.80 -1.54
N GLU A 268 -23.30 26.31 -0.77
CA GLU A 268 -23.36 26.06 0.67
C GLU A 268 -23.72 24.59 0.97
N ALA A 269 -24.64 24.00 0.20
CA ALA A 269 -24.97 22.57 0.31
C ALA A 269 -23.75 21.69 0.04
N TYR A 270 -23.00 21.97 -1.01
CA TYR A 270 -21.76 21.27 -1.34
C TYR A 270 -20.73 21.35 -0.21
N LEU A 271 -20.46 22.56 0.31
CA LEU A 271 -19.48 22.76 1.37
C LEU A 271 -19.88 22.04 2.67
N GLN A 272 -21.18 22.03 3.00
CA GLN A 272 -21.68 21.30 4.17
C GLN A 272 -21.66 19.78 3.95
N ALA A 273 -22.00 19.30 2.74
CA ALA A 273 -22.00 17.89 2.41
C ALA A 273 -20.57 17.34 2.45
N ARG A 274 -19.63 18.05 1.81
CA ARG A 274 -18.20 17.72 1.88
C ARG A 274 -17.73 17.67 3.32
N ARG A 275 -18.04 18.69 4.15
CA ARG A 275 -17.66 18.69 5.57
C ARG A 275 -18.21 17.49 6.33
N LEU A 276 -19.48 17.13 6.10
CA LEU A 276 -20.09 15.98 6.73
C LEU A 276 -19.38 14.69 6.34
N THR A 277 -19.08 14.50 5.05
CA THR A 277 -18.31 13.36 4.55
C THR A 277 -16.92 13.29 5.17
N LEU A 278 -16.20 14.41 5.22
CA LEU A 278 -14.86 14.47 5.83
C LEU A 278 -14.87 14.10 7.31
N TRP A 279 -15.83 14.59 8.07
CA TRP A 279 -15.96 14.25 9.49
C TRP A 279 -16.32 12.79 9.76
N HIS A 280 -16.99 12.11 8.83
CA HIS A 280 -17.25 10.67 8.96
C HIS A 280 -16.03 9.83 8.58
N TYR A 281 -15.20 10.34 7.70
CA TYR A 281 -13.97 9.69 7.26
C TYR A 281 -12.84 9.78 8.30
N GLN A 282 -12.74 10.89 9.02
CA GLN A 282 -11.76 11.17 10.08
C GLN A 282 -12.09 10.49 11.41
#